data_AF-A0A6P5WU54-F1
#
_entry.id   AF-A0A6P5WU54-F1
#
_cell.length_a   1.000
_cell.length_b   1.000
_cell.length_c   1.000
_cell.angle_alpha   90.00
_cell.angle_beta   90.00
_cell.angle_gamma   90.00
#
_symmetry.space_group_name_H-M   'P 1'
#
loop_
_entity.id
_entity.type
_entity.pdbx_description
1 polymer ?
#
loop_
_entity_poly.entity_id
_entity_poly.type
_entity_poly.pdbx_seq_one_letter_code
_entity_poly.pdbx_strand_id
1 'polypeptide(L)'
;MSSLKDRGRQQSTSALQDELDMLQDENESLIEKLQLAEERCEEAEARAQQLEKQIANLGEGVTLEARLLSRKEAALQEREAALRAATQTHGGIPEQIASLRTEAEIARDEATSALDKLHEAECEIKSLQTVTQRMMLTEEEMEEVVLKRCWLARYWSLCVEHGIQAEIAGAKHEYWVIICSSSVEIVLAAGQRGQRGRNLQSNNDLEEREKVLQDFGARIWREKC
;
A
#
# COMPACT_ATOMS: atom_id res chain seq x y z
N MET A 1 112.56 -69.38 -59.30
CA MET A 1 111.69 -69.35 -58.10
C MET A 1 111.21 -67.93 -57.71
N SER A 2 111.36 -66.91 -58.57
CA SER A 2 111.04 -65.51 -58.27
C SER A 2 109.65 -65.04 -58.72
N SER A 3 109.03 -65.65 -59.74
CA SER A 3 107.76 -65.17 -60.35
C SER A 3 106.47 -65.58 -59.59
N LEU A 4 106.49 -66.69 -58.84
CA LEU A 4 105.32 -67.14 -58.05
C LEU A 4 105.13 -66.33 -56.76
N LYS A 5 106.23 -65.81 -56.20
CA LYS A 5 106.23 -65.03 -54.95
C LYS A 5 105.75 -63.59 -55.18
N ASP A 6 105.95 -63.07 -56.40
CA ASP A 6 105.51 -61.73 -56.81
C ASP A 6 103.99 -61.67 -57.08
N ARG A 7 103.42 -62.73 -57.68
CA ARG A 7 101.98 -62.85 -57.95
C ARG A 7 101.14 -63.00 -56.67
N GLY A 8 101.65 -63.72 -55.67
CA GLY A 8 101.03 -63.80 -54.35
C GLY A 8 101.09 -62.48 -53.58
N ARG A 9 102.17 -61.71 -53.73
CA ARG A 9 102.31 -60.38 -53.14
C ARG A 9 101.34 -59.37 -53.76
N GLN A 10 101.17 -59.40 -55.08
CA GLN A 10 100.22 -58.56 -55.81
C GLN A 10 98.75 -58.87 -55.48
N GLN A 11 98.40 -60.15 -55.29
CA GLN A 11 97.05 -60.54 -54.84
C GLN A 11 96.76 -60.09 -53.41
N SER A 12 97.74 -60.20 -52.49
CA SER A 12 97.60 -59.68 -51.12
C SER A 12 97.48 -58.16 -51.06
N THR A 13 98.22 -57.42 -51.91
CA THR A 13 98.07 -55.95 -52.00
C THR A 13 96.73 -55.53 -52.61
N SER A 14 96.17 -56.31 -53.54
CA SER A 14 94.85 -56.05 -54.12
C SER A 14 93.73 -56.24 -53.09
N ALA A 15 93.73 -57.33 -52.32
CA ALA A 15 92.72 -57.58 -51.29
C ALA A 15 92.74 -56.53 -50.17
N LEU A 16 93.95 -56.06 -49.80
CA LEU A 16 94.10 -54.96 -48.84
C LEU A 16 93.62 -53.61 -49.40
N GLN A 17 93.71 -53.40 -50.72
CA GLN A 17 93.19 -52.20 -51.37
C GLN A 17 91.66 -52.20 -51.37
N ASP A 18 91.03 -53.33 -51.69
CA ASP A 18 89.57 -53.48 -51.63
C ASP A 18 89.02 -53.28 -50.20
N GLU A 19 89.74 -53.76 -49.16
CA GLU A 19 89.40 -53.48 -47.77
C GLU A 19 89.56 -52.00 -47.40
N LEU A 20 90.60 -51.33 -47.90
CA LEU A 20 90.77 -49.89 -47.70
C LEU A 20 89.65 -49.08 -48.36
N ASP A 21 89.24 -49.45 -49.58
CA ASP A 21 88.17 -48.79 -50.31
C ASP A 21 86.81 -49.04 -49.61
N MET A 22 86.53 -50.27 -49.15
CA MET A 22 85.32 -50.56 -48.35
C MET A 22 85.30 -49.79 -47.02
N LEU A 23 86.44 -49.71 -46.32
CA LEU A 23 86.54 -48.95 -45.08
C LEU A 23 86.40 -47.44 -45.33
N GLN A 24 86.85 -46.93 -46.48
CA GLN A 24 86.63 -45.55 -46.89
C GLN A 24 85.14 -45.27 -47.08
N ASP A 25 84.45 -46.12 -47.85
CA ASP A 25 83.00 -46.03 -48.06
C ASP A 25 82.22 -46.11 -46.73
N GLU A 26 82.61 -47.02 -45.83
CA GLU A 26 82.01 -47.12 -44.50
C GLU A 26 82.26 -45.86 -43.66
N ASN A 27 83.47 -45.30 -43.71
CA ASN A 27 83.82 -44.09 -42.98
C ASN A 27 83.06 -42.87 -43.52
N GLU A 28 82.93 -42.75 -44.85
CA GLU A 28 82.08 -41.74 -45.50
C GLU A 28 80.60 -41.91 -45.10
N SER A 29 80.06 -43.13 -45.12
CA SER A 29 78.70 -43.42 -44.67
C SER A 29 78.46 -43.10 -43.18
N LEU A 30 79.46 -43.33 -42.33
CA LEU A 30 79.40 -42.98 -40.91
C LEU A 30 79.43 -41.46 -40.71
N ILE A 31 80.24 -40.73 -41.48
CA ILE A 31 80.29 -39.27 -41.45
C ILE A 31 78.93 -38.69 -41.84
N GLU A 32 78.31 -39.17 -42.93
CA GLU A 32 76.98 -38.71 -43.35
C GLU A 32 75.89 -38.99 -42.29
N LYS A 33 75.89 -40.18 -41.69
CA LYS A 33 74.95 -40.53 -40.60
C LYS A 33 75.15 -39.65 -39.37
N LEU A 34 76.40 -39.31 -39.06
CA LEU A 34 76.75 -38.45 -37.94
C LEU A 34 76.25 -37.02 -38.19
N GLN A 35 76.48 -36.48 -39.38
CA GLN A 35 75.95 -35.17 -39.79
C GLN A 35 74.41 -35.14 -39.73
N LEU A 36 73.73 -36.17 -40.24
CA LEU A 36 72.27 -36.27 -40.16
C LEU A 36 71.78 -36.35 -38.71
N ALA A 37 72.51 -37.05 -37.84
CA ALA A 37 72.17 -37.14 -36.42
C ALA A 37 72.40 -35.80 -35.70
N GLU A 38 73.47 -35.07 -36.04
CA GLU A 38 73.75 -33.72 -35.55
C GLU A 38 72.64 -32.75 -35.96
N GLU A 39 72.26 -32.71 -37.24
CA GLU A 39 71.17 -31.86 -37.74
C GLU A 39 69.84 -32.17 -37.03
N ARG A 40 69.54 -33.46 -36.80
CA ARG A 40 68.36 -33.87 -36.03
C ARG A 40 68.43 -33.48 -34.55
N CYS A 41 69.61 -33.48 -33.95
CA CYS A 41 69.82 -33.00 -32.58
C CYS A 41 69.62 -31.49 -32.50
N GLU A 42 70.17 -30.72 -33.45
CA GLU A 42 69.98 -29.27 -33.54
C GLU A 42 68.50 -28.91 -33.73
N GLU A 43 67.78 -29.61 -34.61
CA GLU A 43 66.33 -29.42 -34.76
C GLU A 43 65.56 -29.72 -33.46
N ALA A 44 65.92 -30.79 -32.76
CA ALA A 44 65.28 -31.17 -31.50
C ALA A 44 65.57 -30.15 -30.40
N GLU A 45 66.79 -29.63 -30.34
CA GLU A 45 67.20 -28.58 -29.40
C GLU A 45 66.47 -27.26 -29.67
N ALA A 46 66.36 -26.85 -30.94
CA ALA A 46 65.59 -25.66 -31.32
C ALA A 46 64.11 -25.80 -30.92
N ARG A 47 63.52 -26.99 -31.09
CA ARG A 47 62.14 -27.27 -30.64
C ARG A 47 62.02 -27.23 -29.12
N ALA A 48 62.98 -27.77 -28.38
CA ALA A 48 63.00 -27.73 -26.92
C ALA A 48 63.06 -26.29 -26.41
N GLN A 49 63.97 -25.47 -26.96
CA GLN A 49 64.09 -24.04 -26.61
C GLN A 49 62.79 -23.27 -26.91
N GLN A 50 62.07 -23.62 -27.98
CA GLN A 50 60.78 -22.99 -28.29
C GLN A 50 59.69 -23.38 -27.29
N LEU A 51 59.63 -24.65 -26.85
CA LEU A 51 58.70 -25.10 -25.82
C LEU A 51 59.01 -24.47 -24.46
N GLU A 52 60.27 -24.34 -24.09
CA GLU A 52 60.68 -23.65 -22.85
C GLU A 52 60.19 -22.20 -22.82
N LYS A 53 60.29 -21.47 -23.94
CA LYS A 53 59.74 -20.12 -24.06
C LYS A 53 58.22 -20.10 -23.88
N GLN A 54 57.50 -21.08 -24.44
CA GLN A 54 56.05 -21.18 -24.25
C GLN A 54 55.68 -21.50 -22.79
N ILE A 55 56.41 -22.41 -22.15
CA ILE A 55 56.22 -22.75 -20.73
C ILE A 55 56.47 -21.52 -19.84
N ALA A 56 57.52 -20.74 -20.12
CA ALA A 56 57.81 -19.50 -19.38
C ALA A 56 56.66 -18.49 -19.53
N ASN A 57 56.20 -18.23 -20.75
CA ASN A 57 55.08 -17.31 -21.01
C ASN A 57 53.78 -17.75 -20.33
N LEU A 58 53.46 -19.06 -20.36
CA LEU A 58 52.30 -19.61 -19.67
C LEU A 58 52.45 -19.49 -18.13
N GLY A 59 53.65 -19.72 -17.61
CA GLY A 59 53.97 -19.54 -16.19
C GLY A 59 53.74 -18.09 -15.71
N GLU A 60 54.15 -17.10 -16.50
CA GLU A 60 53.86 -15.69 -16.22
C GLU A 60 52.35 -15.42 -16.18
N GLY A 61 51.58 -15.95 -17.14
CA GLY A 61 50.12 -15.85 -17.14
C GLY A 61 49.47 -16.41 -15.87
N VAL A 62 49.85 -17.63 -15.46
CA VAL A 62 49.35 -18.28 -14.24
C VAL A 62 49.69 -17.46 -12.99
N THR A 63 50.91 -16.90 -12.90
CA THR A 63 51.30 -16.07 -11.75
C THR A 63 50.54 -14.74 -11.70
N LEU A 64 50.24 -14.12 -12.84
CA LEU A 64 49.41 -12.92 -12.90
C LEU A 64 47.96 -13.19 -12.48
N GLU A 65 47.38 -14.31 -12.91
CA GLU A 65 46.04 -14.73 -12.49
C GLU A 65 45.97 -14.99 -10.98
N ALA A 66 46.97 -15.66 -10.40
CA ALA A 66 47.05 -15.88 -8.96
C ALA A 66 47.07 -14.56 -8.17
N ARG A 67 47.83 -13.55 -8.61
CA ARG A 67 47.87 -12.22 -7.96
C ARG A 67 46.54 -11.47 -8.09
N LEU A 68 45.86 -11.60 -9.24
CA LEU A 68 44.54 -11.03 -9.45
C LEU A 68 43.49 -11.67 -8.52
N LEU A 69 43.52 -12.99 -8.37
CA LEU A 69 42.65 -13.71 -7.45
C LEU A 69 42.90 -13.29 -6.01
N SER A 70 44.15 -13.23 -5.54
CA SER A 70 44.46 -12.76 -4.19
C SER A 70 43.95 -11.34 -3.91
N ARG A 71 44.06 -10.44 -4.90
CA ARG A 71 43.50 -9.07 -4.77
C ARG A 71 41.97 -9.08 -4.68
N LYS A 72 41.29 -9.89 -5.49
CA LYS A 72 39.83 -10.02 -5.44
C LYS A 72 39.37 -10.62 -4.12
N GLU A 73 40.07 -11.62 -3.60
CA GLU A 73 39.76 -12.25 -2.33
C GLU A 73 39.91 -11.27 -1.17
N ALA A 74 41.01 -10.50 -1.14
CA ALA A 74 41.19 -9.44 -0.14
C ALA A 74 40.07 -8.38 -0.17
N ALA A 75 39.67 -7.94 -1.37
CA ALA A 75 38.57 -6.97 -1.52
C ALA A 75 37.21 -7.55 -1.08
N LEU A 76 36.98 -8.85 -1.28
CA LEU A 76 35.78 -9.52 -0.78
C LEU A 76 35.80 -9.63 0.74
N GLN A 77 36.93 -10.01 1.33
CA GLN A 77 37.08 -10.08 2.79
C GLN A 77 36.84 -8.71 3.45
N GLU A 78 37.35 -7.63 2.85
CA GLU A 78 37.09 -6.26 3.32
C GLU A 78 35.59 -5.91 3.25
N ARG A 79 34.91 -6.24 2.15
CA ARG A 79 33.47 -6.02 2.01
C ARG A 79 32.65 -6.85 3.00
N GLU A 80 33.01 -8.10 3.23
CA GLU A 80 32.35 -8.94 4.23
C GLU A 80 32.54 -8.37 5.64
N ALA A 81 33.73 -7.90 5.99
CA ALA A 81 33.99 -7.27 7.28
C ALA A 81 33.17 -5.98 7.43
N ALA A 82 33.10 -5.15 6.39
CA ALA A 82 32.29 -3.93 6.38
C ALA A 82 30.79 -4.24 6.54
N LEU A 83 30.28 -5.27 5.85
CA LEU A 83 28.89 -5.72 6.00
C LEU A 83 28.60 -6.24 7.40
N ARG A 84 29.50 -7.03 7.99
CA ARG A 84 29.34 -7.51 9.38
C ARG A 84 29.33 -6.34 10.36
N ALA A 85 30.22 -5.36 10.21
CA ALA A 85 30.23 -4.15 11.03
C ALA A 85 28.93 -3.35 10.90
N ALA A 86 28.44 -3.16 9.66
CA ALA A 86 27.15 -2.50 9.40
C ALA A 86 25.99 -3.25 10.06
N THR A 87 25.93 -4.58 9.95
CA THR A 87 24.88 -5.38 10.60
C THR A 87 24.94 -5.31 12.14
N GLN A 88 26.14 -5.23 12.74
CA GLN A 88 26.28 -5.03 14.19
C GLN A 88 25.82 -3.64 14.62
N THR A 89 26.14 -2.59 13.85
CA THR A 89 25.61 -1.24 14.11
C THR A 89 24.08 -1.16 13.92
N HIS A 90 23.53 -2.00 13.05
CA HIS A 90 22.10 -2.12 12.81
C HIS A 90 21.42 -3.16 13.71
N GLY A 91 22.13 -3.81 14.63
CA GLY A 91 21.61 -4.91 15.45
C GLY A 91 20.38 -4.54 16.31
N GLY A 92 20.24 -3.26 16.67
CA GLY A 92 19.05 -2.75 17.37
C GLY A 92 17.91 -2.25 16.47
N ILE A 93 18.16 -2.04 15.16
CA ILE A 93 17.14 -1.55 14.22
C ILE A 93 15.99 -2.55 14.01
N PRO A 94 16.21 -3.87 13.78
CA PRO A 94 15.09 -4.78 13.57
C PRO A 94 14.22 -4.92 14.82
N GLU A 95 14.82 -4.86 16.01
CA GLU A 95 14.11 -4.92 17.28
C GLU A 95 13.34 -3.63 17.58
N GLN A 96 13.90 -2.46 17.27
CA GLN A 96 13.17 -1.18 17.30
C GLN A 96 12.02 -1.16 16.28
N ILE A 97 12.22 -1.67 15.06
CA ILE A 97 11.15 -1.79 14.06
C ILE A 97 10.05 -2.72 14.56
N ALA A 98 10.39 -3.84 15.20
CA ALA A 98 9.42 -4.75 15.79
C ALA A 98 8.63 -4.06 16.91
N SER A 99 9.31 -3.36 17.83
CA SER A 99 8.69 -2.60 18.91
C SER A 99 7.75 -1.50 18.38
N LEU A 100 8.19 -0.73 17.39
CA LEU A 100 7.37 0.31 16.76
C LEU A 100 6.15 -0.27 16.05
N ARG A 101 6.27 -1.45 15.42
CA ARG A 101 5.12 -2.13 14.82
C ARG A 101 4.11 -2.57 15.86
N THR A 102 4.55 -3.11 17.00
CA THR A 102 3.64 -3.49 18.09
C THR A 102 2.95 -2.27 18.71
N GLU A 103 3.68 -1.16 18.88
CA GLU A 103 3.12 0.09 19.38
C GLU A 103 2.10 0.69 18.39
N ALA A 104 2.40 0.67 17.10
CA ALA A 104 1.46 1.11 16.05
C ALA A 104 0.20 0.24 16.01
N GLU A 105 0.32 -1.07 16.26
CA GLU A 105 -0.82 -1.97 16.36
C GLU A 105 -1.72 -1.60 17.55
N ILE A 106 -1.12 -1.43 18.73
CA ILE A 106 -1.83 -1.04 19.95
C ILE A 106 -2.55 0.30 19.75
N ALA A 107 -1.85 1.31 19.22
CA ALA A 107 -2.42 2.62 18.96
C ALA A 107 -3.60 2.56 17.97
N ARG A 108 -3.54 1.65 16.99
CA ARG A 108 -4.62 1.43 16.02
C ARG A 108 -5.82 0.76 16.68
N ASP A 109 -5.61 -0.27 17.49
CA ASP A 109 -6.68 -0.94 18.23
C ASP A 109 -7.36 0.02 19.22
N GLU A 110 -6.58 0.83 19.93
CA GLU A 110 -7.09 1.89 20.79
C GLU A 110 -7.91 2.93 20.02
N ALA A 111 -7.45 3.34 18.83
CA ALA A 111 -8.20 4.25 17.96
C ALA A 111 -9.53 3.63 17.51
N THR A 112 -9.55 2.35 17.13
CA THR A 112 -10.80 1.66 16.76
C THR A 112 -11.75 1.55 17.95
N SER A 113 -11.25 1.21 19.14
CA SER A 113 -12.05 1.18 20.36
C SER A 113 -12.61 2.56 20.73
N ALA A 114 -11.83 3.62 20.53
CA ALA A 114 -12.30 4.99 20.76
C ALA A 114 -13.39 5.39 19.75
N LEU A 115 -13.27 4.99 18.49
CA LEU A 115 -14.31 5.20 17.48
C LEU A 115 -15.61 4.47 17.82
N ASP A 116 -15.53 3.23 18.28
CA ASP A 116 -16.70 2.46 18.70
C ASP A 116 -17.42 3.12 19.88
N LYS A 117 -16.66 3.58 20.89
CA LYS A 117 -17.21 4.33 22.04
C LYS A 117 -17.86 5.65 21.61
N LEU A 118 -17.26 6.36 20.66
CA LEU A 118 -17.83 7.58 20.10
C LEU A 118 -19.15 7.28 19.41
N HIS A 119 -19.20 6.22 18.61
CA HIS A 119 -20.41 5.81 17.92
C HIS A 119 -21.55 5.41 18.88
N GLU A 120 -21.23 4.70 19.97
CA GLU A 120 -22.18 4.39 21.03
C GLU A 120 -22.72 5.67 21.69
N ALA A 121 -21.85 6.60 22.07
CA ALA A 121 -22.25 7.88 22.65
C ALA A 121 -23.10 8.73 21.68
N GLU A 122 -22.81 8.72 20.38
CA GLU A 122 -23.64 9.36 19.36
C GLU A 122 -25.04 8.73 19.27
N CYS A 123 -25.13 7.40 19.36
CA CYS A 123 -26.41 6.69 19.39
C CYS A 123 -27.23 7.08 20.63
N GLU A 124 -26.59 7.17 21.80
CA GLU A 124 -27.23 7.64 23.03
C GLU A 124 -27.71 9.08 22.90
N ILE A 125 -26.89 9.98 22.34
CA ILE A 125 -27.29 11.38 22.11
C ILE A 125 -28.50 11.45 21.17
N LYS A 126 -28.51 10.69 20.07
CA LYS A 126 -29.66 10.65 19.14
C LYS A 126 -30.92 10.12 19.82
N SER A 127 -30.79 9.12 20.69
CA SER A 127 -31.89 8.61 21.52
C SER A 127 -32.43 9.69 22.46
N LEU A 128 -31.54 10.35 23.21
CA LEU A 128 -31.91 11.44 24.13
C LEU A 128 -32.55 12.63 23.39
N GLN A 129 -32.04 12.99 22.22
CA GLN A 129 -32.61 14.04 21.38
C GLN A 129 -34.04 13.68 20.96
N THR A 130 -34.27 12.43 20.55
CA THR A 130 -35.62 11.95 20.17
C THR A 130 -36.59 12.03 21.35
N VAL A 131 -36.16 11.60 22.54
CA VAL A 131 -36.97 11.68 23.76
C VAL A 131 -37.26 13.15 24.11
N THR A 132 -36.25 14.01 24.07
CA THR A 132 -36.39 15.44 24.35
C THR A 132 -37.37 16.11 23.39
N GLN A 133 -37.26 15.84 22.09
CA GLN A 133 -38.17 16.38 21.07
C GLN A 133 -39.62 15.98 21.33
N ARG A 134 -39.87 14.74 21.77
CA ARG A 134 -41.23 14.28 22.11
C ARG A 134 -41.78 14.86 23.42
N MET A 135 -40.90 15.33 24.31
CA MET A 135 -41.29 15.95 25.57
C MET A 135 -41.53 17.46 25.45
N MET A 136 -41.00 18.10 24.40
CA MET A 136 -41.27 19.51 24.13
C MET A 136 -42.65 19.66 23.52
N LEU A 137 -43.50 20.50 24.15
CA LEU A 137 -44.78 20.88 23.58
C LEU A 137 -44.53 21.70 22.31
N THR A 138 -45.28 21.37 21.26
CA THR A 138 -45.39 22.20 20.05
C THR A 138 -46.05 23.55 20.37
N GLU A 139 -45.94 24.51 19.44
CA GLU A 139 -46.60 25.81 19.59
C GLU A 139 -48.12 25.65 19.75
N GLU A 140 -48.73 24.75 18.98
CA GLU A 140 -50.16 24.44 19.05
C GLU A 140 -50.56 23.83 20.40
N GLU A 141 -49.77 22.87 20.91
CA GLU A 141 -50.01 22.26 22.23
C GLU A 141 -49.81 23.28 23.36
N MET A 142 -48.84 24.18 23.23
CA MET A 142 -48.61 25.28 24.17
C MET A 142 -49.81 26.24 24.18
N GLU A 143 -50.31 26.63 23.01
CA GLU A 143 -51.51 27.46 22.86
C GLU A 143 -52.73 26.80 23.48
N GLU A 144 -52.92 25.49 23.26
CA GLU A 144 -54.02 24.74 23.85
C GLU A 144 -53.93 24.70 25.38
N VAL A 145 -52.73 24.48 25.94
CA VAL A 145 -52.49 24.51 27.40
C VAL A 145 -52.80 25.90 27.96
N VAL A 146 -52.38 26.96 27.27
CA VAL A 146 -52.66 28.34 27.67
C VAL A 146 -54.17 28.64 27.63
N LEU A 147 -54.85 28.23 26.57
CA LEU A 147 -56.31 28.40 26.43
C LEU A 147 -57.06 27.67 27.55
N LYS A 148 -56.70 26.40 27.82
CA LYS A 148 -57.28 25.59 28.90
C LYS A 148 -57.12 26.27 30.26
N ARG A 149 -55.94 26.84 30.55
CA ARG A 149 -55.68 27.59 31.80
C ARG A 149 -56.59 28.81 31.94
N CYS A 150 -56.75 29.60 30.88
CA CYS A 150 -57.59 30.80 30.95
C CYS A 150 -59.10 30.48 30.96
N TRP A 151 -59.52 29.36 30.34
CA TRP A 151 -60.87 28.82 30.54
C TRP A 151 -61.10 28.44 32.00
N LEU A 152 -60.17 27.72 32.63
CA LEU A 152 -60.28 27.38 34.06
C LEU A 152 -60.37 28.65 34.93
N ALA A 153 -59.55 29.67 34.67
CA ALA A 153 -59.63 30.94 35.39
C ALA A 153 -61.02 31.59 35.27
N ARG A 154 -61.62 31.60 34.06
CA ARG A 154 -62.96 32.14 33.82
C ARG A 154 -64.06 31.30 34.48
N TYR A 155 -64.00 29.97 34.40
CA TYR A 155 -65.00 29.10 35.04
C TYR A 155 -64.97 29.24 36.56
N TRP A 156 -63.78 29.30 37.17
CA TRP A 156 -63.68 29.55 38.61
C TRP A 156 -64.17 30.95 39.00
N SER A 157 -64.02 31.97 38.16
CA SER A 157 -64.62 33.29 38.40
C SER A 157 -66.15 33.20 38.44
N LEU A 158 -66.77 32.45 37.52
CA LEU A 158 -68.22 32.22 37.51
C LEU A 158 -68.68 31.44 38.76
N CYS A 159 -67.89 30.46 39.23
CA CYS A 159 -68.19 29.76 40.47
C CYS A 159 -68.20 30.71 41.67
N VAL A 160 -67.27 31.67 41.72
CA VAL A 160 -67.27 32.74 42.75
C VAL A 160 -68.53 33.60 42.64
N GLU A 161 -68.87 34.06 41.43
CA GLU A 161 -70.04 34.92 41.17
C GLU A 161 -71.36 34.24 41.57
N HIS A 162 -71.49 32.93 41.33
CA HIS A 162 -72.70 32.16 41.61
C HIS A 162 -72.68 31.40 42.96
N GLY A 163 -71.63 31.56 43.77
CA GLY A 163 -71.49 30.87 45.05
C GLY A 163 -71.36 29.35 44.96
N ILE A 164 -70.95 28.82 43.80
CA ILE A 164 -70.75 27.39 43.57
C ILE A 164 -69.40 26.99 44.15
N GLN A 165 -69.38 26.04 45.10
CA GLN A 165 -68.16 25.63 45.82
C GLN A 165 -67.40 26.83 46.44
N ALA A 166 -68.13 27.71 47.14
CA ALA A 166 -67.61 28.96 47.70
C ALA A 166 -66.36 28.80 48.57
N GLU A 167 -66.18 27.65 49.23
CA GLU A 167 -65.03 27.33 50.07
C GLU A 167 -63.70 27.28 49.30
N ILE A 168 -63.73 26.96 47.99
CA ILE A 168 -62.52 26.77 47.17
C ILE A 168 -62.48 27.66 45.93
N ALA A 169 -63.62 28.18 45.48
CA ALA A 169 -63.72 28.91 44.22
C ALA A 169 -62.83 30.17 44.18
N GLY A 170 -62.77 30.94 45.26
CA GLY A 170 -61.93 32.14 45.36
C GLY A 170 -60.44 31.81 45.20
N ALA A 171 -59.94 30.86 45.98
CA ALA A 171 -58.54 30.43 45.92
C ALA A 171 -58.15 29.80 44.58
N LYS A 172 -59.06 29.02 43.95
CA LYS A 172 -58.83 28.45 42.63
C LYS A 172 -58.83 29.50 41.52
N HIS A 173 -59.74 30.47 41.57
CA HIS A 173 -59.77 31.57 40.61
C HIS A 173 -58.46 32.36 40.65
N GLU A 174 -58.02 32.78 41.84
CA GLU A 174 -56.76 33.52 42.04
C GLU A 174 -55.54 32.72 41.52
N TYR A 175 -55.46 31.43 41.86
CA TYR A 175 -54.40 30.53 41.38
C TYR A 175 -54.30 30.48 39.85
N TRP A 176 -55.42 30.27 39.15
CA TRP A 176 -55.42 30.15 37.69
C TRP A 176 -55.22 31.49 36.98
N VAL A 177 -55.63 32.61 37.59
CA VAL A 177 -55.37 33.96 37.07
C VAL A 177 -53.87 34.26 37.09
N ILE A 178 -53.17 33.97 38.19
CA ILE A 178 -51.72 34.21 38.32
C ILE A 178 -50.95 33.48 37.21
N ILE A 179 -51.35 32.25 36.89
CA ILE A 179 -50.70 31.40 35.88
C ILE A 179 -51.07 31.79 34.43
N CYS A 180 -52.09 32.63 34.22
CA CYS A 180 -52.58 33.11 32.91
C CYS A 180 -52.02 34.52 32.54
N SER A 181 -51.08 35.10 33.31
CA SER A 181 -50.66 36.51 33.19
C SER A 181 -49.91 36.92 31.90
N SER A 182 -49.71 36.02 30.94
CA SER A 182 -49.16 36.31 29.59
C SER A 182 -50.05 35.76 28.46
N SER A 183 -51.27 35.32 28.80
CA SER A 183 -52.04 34.42 27.96
C SER A 183 -53.06 35.12 27.05
N VAL A 184 -53.41 36.38 27.33
CA VAL A 184 -54.42 37.10 26.55
C VAL A 184 -53.95 37.33 25.11
N GLU A 185 -52.70 37.75 24.91
CA GLU A 185 -52.13 37.97 23.58
C GLU A 185 -52.03 36.67 22.77
N ILE A 186 -51.62 35.57 23.43
CA ILE A 186 -51.50 34.24 22.83
C ILE A 186 -52.89 33.72 22.41
N VAL A 187 -53.89 33.83 23.26
CA VAL A 187 -55.26 33.37 22.97
C VAL A 187 -55.90 34.19 21.85
N LEU A 188 -55.67 35.51 21.82
CA LEU A 188 -56.15 36.37 20.73
C LEU A 188 -55.45 36.04 19.41
N ALA A 189 -54.13 35.83 19.42
CA ALA A 189 -53.37 35.44 18.23
C ALA A 189 -53.78 34.06 17.70
N ALA A 190 -53.97 33.07 18.59
CA ALA A 190 -54.48 31.74 18.26
C ALA A 190 -55.89 31.82 17.64
N GLY A 191 -56.80 32.61 18.24
CA GLY A 191 -58.13 32.84 17.71
C GLY A 191 -58.13 33.46 16.31
N GLN A 192 -57.25 34.44 16.08
CA GLN A 192 -57.07 35.05 14.76
C GLN A 192 -56.47 34.07 13.73
N ARG A 193 -55.55 33.19 14.14
CA ARG A 193 -54.99 32.15 13.26
C ARG A 193 -56.03 31.12 12.85
N GLY A 194 -56.85 30.63 13.78
CA GLY A 194 -57.96 29.73 13.46
C GLY A 194 -58.99 30.37 12.51
N GLN A 195 -59.27 31.66 12.70
CA GLN A 195 -60.15 32.41 11.81
C GLN A 195 -59.58 32.53 10.38
N ARG A 196 -58.26 32.77 10.23
CA ARG A 196 -57.59 32.83 8.93
C ARG A 196 -57.57 31.47 8.22
N GLY A 197 -57.28 30.38 8.94
CA GLY A 197 -57.28 29.02 8.40
C GLY A 197 -58.66 28.60 7.86
N ARG A 198 -59.73 28.91 8.61
CA ARG A 198 -61.12 28.68 8.17
C ARG A 198 -61.47 29.46 6.91
N ASN A 199 -60.99 30.70 6.79
CA ASN A 199 -61.23 31.53 5.60
C ASN A 199 -60.47 31.02 4.36
N LEU A 200 -59.23 30.52 4.50
CA LEU A 200 -58.49 29.93 3.37
C LEU A 200 -59.16 28.65 2.85
N GLN A 201 -59.62 27.78 3.75
CA GLN A 201 -60.29 26.54 3.38
C GLN A 201 -61.64 26.80 2.69
N SER A 202 -62.40 27.78 3.19
CA SER A 202 -63.64 28.25 2.55
C SER A 202 -63.41 28.86 1.17
N ASN A 203 -62.29 29.54 0.93
CA ASN A 203 -61.97 30.09 -0.39
C ASN A 203 -61.60 28.99 -1.39
N ASN A 204 -60.84 27.97 -0.98
CA ASN A 204 -60.50 26.84 -1.84
C ASN A 204 -61.75 26.04 -2.25
N ASP A 205 -62.67 25.79 -1.32
CA ASP A 205 -63.93 25.09 -1.61
C ASP A 205 -64.85 25.88 -2.57
N LEU A 206 -64.83 27.22 -2.47
CA LEU A 206 -65.55 28.11 -3.38
C LEU A 206 -64.90 28.13 -4.77
N GLU A 207 -63.57 28.20 -4.84
CA GLU A 207 -62.80 28.23 -6.08
C GLU A 207 -62.91 26.89 -6.84
N GLU A 208 -62.94 25.76 -6.12
CA GLU A 208 -63.14 24.43 -6.70
C GLU A 208 -64.56 24.24 -7.24
N ARG A 209 -65.58 24.74 -6.53
CA ARG A 209 -66.97 24.78 -7.04
C ARG A 209 -67.12 25.69 -8.25
N GLU A 210 -66.45 26.84 -8.27
CA GLU A 210 -66.46 27.77 -9.40
C GLU A 210 -65.76 27.17 -10.63
N LYS A 211 -64.66 26.44 -10.44
CA LYS A 211 -63.96 25.70 -11.49
C LYS A 211 -64.85 24.62 -12.11
N VAL A 212 -65.61 23.87 -11.30
CA VAL A 212 -66.57 22.87 -11.78
C VAL A 212 -67.68 23.52 -12.61
N LEU A 213 -68.18 24.69 -12.20
CA LEU A 213 -69.20 25.43 -12.96
C LEU A 213 -68.67 26.00 -14.28
N GLN A 214 -67.42 26.50 -14.29
CA GLN A 214 -66.77 26.96 -15.52
C GLN A 214 -66.47 25.81 -16.49
N ASP A 215 -66.09 24.63 -15.98
CA ASP A 215 -65.82 23.45 -16.81
C ASP A 215 -67.12 22.85 -17.41
N PHE A 216 -68.24 22.94 -16.67
CA PHE A 216 -69.58 22.65 -17.20
C PHE A 216 -70.00 23.65 -18.28
N GLY A 217 -69.76 24.95 -18.09
CA GLY A 217 -70.01 25.99 -19.10
C GLY A 217 -69.16 25.81 -20.37
N ALA A 218 -67.90 25.40 -20.22
CA ALA A 218 -66.96 25.18 -21.32
C ALA A 218 -67.26 23.92 -22.17
N ARG A 219 -67.96 22.92 -21.61
CA ARG A 219 -68.44 21.75 -22.38
C ARG A 219 -69.66 22.08 -23.23
N ILE A 220 -70.60 22.87 -22.70
CA ILE A 220 -71.83 23.23 -23.43
C ILE A 220 -71.53 24.08 -24.67
N TRP A 221 -70.46 24.88 -24.67
CA TRP A 221 -70.02 25.64 -25.84
C TRP A 221 -69.20 24.82 -26.86
N ARG A 222 -68.72 23.63 -26.51
CA ARG A 222 -67.88 22.79 -27.39
C ARG A 222 -68.67 21.78 -28.23
N GLU A 223 -69.94 21.54 -27.90
CA GLU A 223 -70.85 20.65 -28.65
C GLU A 223 -71.78 21.41 -29.63
N LYS A 224 -71.57 22.71 -29.86
CA LYS A 224 -72.42 23.52 -30.75
C LYS A 224 -71.69 24.34 -31.82
N CYS A 225 -70.44 23.99 -32.14
CA CYS A 225 -69.75 24.40 -33.37
C CYS A 225 -69.22 23.17 -34.09
#